data_AF-A0A142BTU3-F1
#
_entry.id   AF-A0A142BTU3-F1
#
_cell.length_a   1.000
_cell.length_b   1.000
_cell.length_c   1.000
_cell.angle_alpha   90.00
_cell.angle_beta   90.00
_cell.angle_gamma   90.00
#
_symmetry.space_group_name_H-M   'P 1'
#
loop_
_entity.id
_entity.type
_entity.pdbx_description
1 polymer ?
#
loop_
_entity_poly.entity_id
_entity_poly.type
_entity_poly.pdbx_seq_one_letter_code
_entity_poly.pdbx_strand_id
1 'polypeptide(L)'
;MELYDFINTDFRPSLAKDGAVRTVVEKRETQQEKIEAIESGIEELKKERDELLAQLRTAQADKDAAIKEEKDLRENVIRLNEKTDNLSAAKDELLKRLVWYENNVEMIKKDRSDLDAQLQLRLSELDHKTNEIKRLEAELEPLRHELTETLLKMKHAKDEEKIAQNNLFAVKSDLAEYIEKTKKAVIIACAVVLIAIAFFILYNLPDKSIEQRPAGKPVSKADNEAKPDESGRNLLDAPMSKSAQQKSVAGNVSAAWHGTPYALDIEELKIFVVLLKSDELSKLPALAGQGQNDLYHFYRVEISAKKSDVSEEFLKSPSIDFIGENNRRTQQSDSGSVLRILSPSLSEGQNRTVQFQCPVAVRKDFNPAGIIIGPLNKRILKIQIA
;
A
#
# COMPACT_ATOMS: atom_id res chain seq x y z
N MET A 1 159.48 50.66 -21.75
CA MET A 1 158.78 49.66 -20.91
C MET A 1 157.49 50.32 -20.51
N GLU A 2 156.44 50.06 -21.27
CA GLU A 2 155.25 50.93 -21.31
C GLU A 2 154.03 50.24 -20.72
N LEU A 3 153.04 51.04 -20.32
CA LEU A 3 151.84 50.57 -19.62
C LEU A 3 151.02 49.54 -20.44
N TYR A 4 151.24 49.49 -21.76
CA TYR A 4 150.62 48.58 -22.70
C TYR A 4 151.04 47.11 -22.51
N ASP A 5 152.30 46.85 -22.17
CA ASP A 5 152.84 45.48 -22.03
C ASP A 5 152.24 44.77 -20.80
N PHE A 6 152.02 45.52 -19.71
CA PHE A 6 151.46 45.02 -18.46
C PHE A 6 149.98 44.59 -18.64
N ILE A 7 149.18 45.43 -19.30
CA ILE A 7 147.74 45.16 -19.51
C ILE A 7 147.52 43.94 -20.43
N ASN A 8 148.36 43.75 -21.46
CA ASN A 8 148.21 42.63 -22.39
C ASN A 8 148.62 41.26 -21.80
N THR A 9 149.51 41.25 -20.79
CA THR A 9 150.13 40.02 -20.28
C THR A 9 149.36 39.45 -19.09
N ASP A 10 149.11 40.24 -18.04
CA ASP A 10 148.61 39.72 -16.75
C ASP A 10 147.09 39.57 -16.67
N PHE A 11 146.31 40.19 -17.57
CA PHE A 11 144.84 40.06 -17.59
C PHE A 11 144.31 38.88 -18.44
N ARG A 12 145.18 38.10 -19.10
CA ARG A 12 144.77 36.95 -19.94
C ARG A 12 144.65 35.55 -19.29
N PRO A 13 145.02 35.25 -18.02
CA PRO A 13 144.87 33.90 -17.46
C PRO A 13 143.42 33.58 -17.00
N SER A 14 142.41 33.89 -17.82
CA SER A 14 140.99 33.59 -17.51
C SER A 14 140.08 33.33 -18.71
N LEU A 15 140.58 33.27 -19.96
CA LEU A 15 139.75 32.95 -21.14
C LEU A 15 139.29 31.48 -21.23
N ALA A 16 139.55 30.67 -20.20
CA ALA A 16 138.81 29.43 -19.95
C ALA A 16 137.35 29.67 -19.52
N LYS A 17 136.95 30.92 -19.22
CA LYS A 17 135.57 31.26 -18.84
C LYS A 17 134.57 31.10 -19.97
N ASP A 18 134.96 31.21 -21.24
CA ASP A 18 134.01 31.13 -22.36
C ASP A 18 133.33 29.74 -22.44
N GLY A 19 134.07 28.67 -22.14
CA GLY A 19 133.49 27.32 -22.02
C GLY A 19 132.54 27.16 -20.81
N ALA A 20 132.85 27.82 -19.69
CA ALA A 20 131.99 27.81 -18.50
C ALA A 20 130.72 28.65 -18.70
N VAL A 21 130.82 29.81 -19.34
CA VAL A 21 129.68 30.66 -19.72
C VAL A 21 128.81 29.94 -20.75
N ARG A 22 129.40 29.35 -21.79
CA ARG A 22 128.69 28.59 -22.82
C ARG A 22 127.91 27.41 -22.23
N THR A 23 128.54 26.59 -21.39
CA THR A 23 127.84 25.47 -20.72
C THR A 23 126.82 25.91 -19.67
N VAL A 24 126.86 27.16 -19.19
CA VAL A 24 125.79 27.76 -18.37
C VAL A 24 124.64 28.27 -19.26
N VAL A 25 124.93 28.82 -20.45
CA VAL A 25 123.92 29.22 -21.44
C VAL A 25 123.16 28.00 -21.97
N GLU A 26 123.87 26.95 -22.41
CA GLU A 26 123.28 25.69 -22.89
C GLU A 26 122.42 25.01 -21.79
N LYS A 27 122.81 25.14 -20.51
CA LYS A 27 121.98 24.70 -19.36
C LYS A 27 120.77 25.58 -19.11
N ARG A 28 120.87 26.89 -19.34
CA ARG A 28 119.74 27.83 -19.20
C ARG A 28 118.72 27.61 -20.30
N GLU A 29 119.16 27.39 -21.54
CA GLU A 29 118.29 27.10 -22.68
C GLU A 29 117.54 25.77 -22.46
N THR A 30 118.25 24.70 -22.13
CA THR A 30 117.63 23.40 -21.78
C THR A 30 116.90 23.36 -20.42
N GLN A 31 116.88 24.46 -19.67
CA GLN A 31 115.97 24.70 -18.54
C GLN A 31 114.75 25.51 -18.97
N GLN A 32 114.92 26.52 -19.85
CA GLN A 32 113.85 27.32 -20.43
C GLN A 32 112.88 26.45 -21.23
N GLU A 33 113.37 25.57 -22.11
CA GLU A 33 112.54 24.59 -22.85
C GLU A 33 111.70 23.71 -21.90
N LYS A 34 112.23 23.36 -20.73
CA LYS A 34 111.51 22.56 -19.72
C LYS A 34 110.49 23.38 -18.96
N ILE A 35 110.76 24.66 -18.70
CA ILE A 35 109.79 25.58 -18.10
C ILE A 35 108.62 25.76 -19.07
N GLU A 36 108.88 26.03 -20.34
CA GLU A 36 107.83 26.20 -21.38
C GLU A 36 107.00 24.92 -21.57
N ALA A 37 107.62 23.74 -21.55
CA ALA A 37 106.92 22.46 -21.58
C ALA A 37 106.05 22.22 -20.32
N ILE A 38 106.52 22.62 -19.14
CA ILE A 38 105.76 22.53 -17.88
C ILE A 38 104.60 23.54 -17.87
N GLU A 39 104.81 24.76 -18.35
CA GLU A 39 103.77 25.80 -18.46
C GLU A 39 102.65 25.37 -19.42
N SER A 40 103.01 24.79 -20.58
CA SER A 40 102.04 24.19 -21.51
C SER A 40 101.21 23.09 -20.85
N GLY A 41 101.86 22.15 -20.15
CA GLY A 41 101.17 21.08 -19.41
C GLY A 41 100.30 21.59 -18.26
N ILE A 42 100.66 22.72 -17.63
CA ILE A 42 99.84 23.36 -16.59
C ILE A 42 98.57 23.97 -17.19
N GLU A 43 98.62 24.60 -18.37
CA GLU A 43 97.39 25.10 -19.03
C GLU A 43 96.49 23.97 -19.53
N GLU A 44 97.07 22.86 -20.02
CA GLU A 44 96.30 21.67 -20.40
C GLU A 44 95.59 21.04 -19.18
N LEU A 45 96.30 20.83 -18.06
CA LEU A 45 95.71 20.35 -16.80
C LEU A 45 94.68 21.31 -16.19
N LYS A 46 94.84 22.64 -16.35
CA LYS A 46 93.82 23.63 -15.96
C LYS A 46 92.54 23.44 -16.77
N LYS A 47 92.67 23.26 -18.09
CA LYS A 47 91.54 23.03 -19.00
C LYS A 47 90.81 21.72 -18.68
N GLU A 48 91.54 20.61 -18.49
CA GLU A 48 90.96 19.33 -18.07
C GLU A 48 90.18 19.45 -16.74
N ARG A 49 90.78 20.11 -15.72
CA ARG A 49 90.13 20.39 -14.44
C ARG A 49 88.82 21.16 -14.63
N ASP A 50 88.82 22.20 -15.46
CA ASP A 50 87.65 23.07 -15.63
C ASP A 50 86.53 22.37 -16.43
N GLU A 51 86.89 21.49 -17.37
CA GLU A 51 85.95 20.60 -18.05
C GLU A 51 85.36 19.53 -17.12
N LEU A 52 86.19 18.89 -16.27
CA LEU A 52 85.73 17.97 -15.23
C LEU A 52 84.84 18.67 -14.18
N LEU A 53 85.12 19.93 -13.83
CA LEU A 53 84.25 20.74 -12.97
C LEU A 53 82.93 21.13 -13.64
N ALA A 54 82.87 21.22 -14.96
CA ALA A 54 81.61 21.38 -15.70
C ALA A 54 80.80 20.07 -15.69
N GLN A 55 81.44 18.94 -16.02
CA GLN A 55 80.81 17.61 -16.00
C GLN A 55 80.28 17.23 -14.60
N LEU A 56 81.02 17.56 -13.54
CA LEU A 56 80.58 17.34 -12.16
C LEU A 56 79.32 18.16 -11.82
N ARG A 57 79.23 19.40 -12.31
CA ARG A 57 78.05 20.26 -12.10
C ARG A 57 76.82 19.77 -12.86
N THR A 58 76.97 19.27 -14.09
CA THR A 58 75.84 18.67 -14.82
C THR A 58 75.39 17.38 -14.15
N ALA A 59 76.31 16.47 -13.82
CA ALA A 59 75.96 15.22 -13.12
C ALA A 59 75.32 15.45 -11.75
N GLN A 60 75.70 16.52 -11.03
CA GLN A 60 75.03 16.95 -9.80
C GLN A 60 73.58 17.41 -10.07
N ALA A 61 73.35 18.24 -11.09
CA ALA A 61 72.02 18.71 -11.46
C ALA A 61 71.10 17.58 -11.96
N ASP A 62 71.63 16.67 -12.77
CA ASP A 62 70.91 15.48 -13.27
C ASP A 62 70.51 14.56 -12.12
N LYS A 63 71.40 14.38 -11.13
CA LYS A 63 71.12 13.62 -9.90
C LYS A 63 70.02 14.28 -9.06
N ASP A 64 70.09 15.59 -8.85
CA ASP A 64 69.09 16.31 -8.06
C ASP A 64 67.71 16.33 -8.77
N ALA A 65 67.69 16.35 -10.10
CA ALA A 65 66.48 16.15 -10.90
C ALA A 65 65.92 14.72 -10.77
N ALA A 66 66.76 13.69 -10.85
CA ALA A 66 66.35 12.29 -10.69
C ALA A 66 65.80 11.99 -9.29
N ILE A 67 66.38 12.57 -8.22
CA ILE A 67 65.88 12.47 -6.84
C ILE A 67 64.47 13.09 -6.72
N LYS A 68 64.22 14.20 -7.42
CA LYS A 68 62.89 14.81 -7.47
C LYS A 68 61.89 13.91 -8.21
N GLU A 69 62.25 13.38 -9.37
CA GLU A 69 61.40 12.46 -10.13
C GLU A 69 61.06 11.20 -9.32
N GLU A 70 62.05 10.61 -8.64
CA GLU A 70 61.85 9.47 -7.74
C GLU A 70 60.82 9.77 -6.64
N LYS A 71 60.88 10.96 -6.04
CA LYS A 71 59.92 11.42 -5.02
C LYS A 71 58.52 11.59 -5.61
N ASP A 72 58.39 12.25 -6.75
CA ASP A 72 57.09 12.48 -7.41
C ASP A 72 56.46 11.14 -7.86
N LEU A 73 57.28 10.17 -8.32
CA LEU A 73 56.86 8.81 -8.62
C LEU A 73 56.42 8.02 -7.37
N ARG A 74 57.16 8.12 -6.25
CA ARG A 74 56.77 7.48 -4.97
C ARG A 74 55.42 7.99 -4.47
N GLU A 75 55.16 9.30 -4.55
CA GLU A 75 53.85 9.87 -4.21
C GLU A 75 52.72 9.39 -5.13
N ASN A 76 53.02 9.17 -6.43
CA ASN A 76 52.06 8.57 -7.35
C ASN A 76 51.76 7.10 -7.01
N VAL A 77 52.77 6.30 -6.64
CA VAL A 77 52.57 4.89 -6.22
C VAL A 77 51.71 4.80 -4.96
N ILE A 78 51.92 5.68 -3.97
CA ILE A 78 51.09 5.73 -2.76
C ILE A 78 49.62 6.00 -3.13
N ARG A 79 49.34 7.05 -3.92
CA ARG A 79 47.98 7.39 -4.36
C ARG A 79 47.30 6.29 -5.19
N LEU A 80 48.08 5.51 -5.96
CA LEU A 80 47.55 4.37 -6.73
C LEU A 80 47.23 3.16 -5.83
N ASN A 81 48.02 2.91 -4.79
CA ASN A 81 47.72 1.88 -3.80
C ASN A 81 46.46 2.24 -3.00
N GLU A 82 46.38 3.46 -2.45
CA GLU A 82 45.18 3.96 -1.75
C GLU A 82 43.92 3.82 -2.62
N LYS A 83 44.01 4.15 -3.91
CA LYS A 83 42.90 3.98 -4.86
C LYS A 83 42.53 2.51 -5.08
N THR A 84 43.52 1.61 -5.10
CA THR A 84 43.32 0.17 -5.26
C THR A 84 42.63 -0.44 -4.04
N ASP A 85 43.06 -0.07 -2.84
CA ASP A 85 42.46 -0.53 -1.57
C ASP A 85 41.00 -0.07 -1.45
N ASN A 86 40.73 1.21 -1.76
CA ASN A 86 39.36 1.75 -1.79
C ASN A 86 38.46 1.04 -2.83
N LEU A 87 39.00 0.70 -4.00
CA LEU A 87 38.26 -0.08 -5.01
C LEU A 87 38.01 -1.53 -4.57
N SER A 88 38.95 -2.16 -3.85
CA SER A 88 38.73 -3.49 -3.27
C SER A 88 37.64 -3.47 -2.20
N ALA A 89 37.68 -2.50 -1.27
CA ALA A 89 36.64 -2.35 -0.26
C ALA A 89 35.25 -2.10 -0.88
N ALA A 90 35.16 -1.29 -1.94
CA ALA A 90 33.93 -1.05 -2.68
C ALA A 90 33.42 -2.32 -3.40
N LYS A 91 34.31 -3.11 -3.99
CA LYS A 91 34.00 -4.41 -4.61
C LYS A 91 33.43 -5.39 -3.57
N ASP A 92 34.04 -5.49 -2.40
CA ASP A 92 33.61 -6.44 -1.35
C ASP A 92 32.26 -6.04 -0.73
N GLU A 93 31.96 -4.74 -0.65
CA GLU A 93 30.62 -4.24 -0.31
C GLU A 93 29.58 -4.55 -1.39
N LEU A 94 29.93 -4.41 -2.67
CA LEU A 94 29.04 -4.80 -3.79
C LEU A 94 28.76 -6.31 -3.80
N LEU A 95 29.75 -7.15 -3.47
CA LEU A 95 29.57 -8.61 -3.34
C LEU A 95 28.62 -8.99 -2.20
N LYS A 96 28.72 -8.34 -1.03
CA LYS A 96 27.76 -8.53 0.08
C LYS A 96 26.33 -8.18 -0.35
N ARG A 97 26.17 -7.09 -1.10
CA ARG A 97 24.86 -6.67 -1.63
C ARG A 97 24.32 -7.65 -2.66
N LEU A 98 25.17 -8.17 -3.55
CA LEU A 98 24.78 -9.19 -4.54
C LEU A 98 24.18 -10.41 -3.85
N VAL A 99 24.91 -11.01 -2.89
CA VAL A 99 24.44 -12.18 -2.12
C VAL A 99 23.14 -11.89 -1.37
N TRP A 100 22.97 -10.68 -0.83
CA TRP A 100 21.71 -10.27 -0.19
C TRP A 100 20.54 -10.19 -1.18
N TYR A 101 20.76 -9.68 -2.40
CA TYR A 101 19.73 -9.68 -3.46
C TYR A 101 19.42 -11.09 -3.96
N GLU A 102 20.42 -11.95 -4.13
CA GLU A 102 20.25 -13.34 -4.56
C GLU A 102 19.37 -14.13 -3.57
N ASN A 103 19.68 -14.05 -2.27
CA ASN A 103 18.88 -14.67 -1.20
C ASN A 103 17.43 -14.16 -1.20
N ASN A 104 17.21 -12.85 -1.37
CA ASN A 104 15.85 -12.30 -1.46
C ASN A 104 15.09 -12.77 -2.70
N VAL A 105 15.76 -12.90 -3.85
CA VAL A 105 15.15 -13.44 -5.07
C VAL A 105 14.79 -14.93 -4.89
N GLU A 106 15.56 -15.70 -4.13
CA GLU A 106 15.21 -17.08 -3.78
C GLU A 106 14.00 -17.16 -2.84
N MET A 107 13.93 -16.33 -1.79
CA MET A 107 12.73 -16.25 -0.95
C MET A 107 11.49 -15.86 -1.75
N ILE A 108 11.55 -14.82 -2.59
CA ILE A 108 10.42 -14.37 -3.41
C ILE A 108 9.96 -15.46 -4.40
N LYS A 109 10.88 -16.27 -4.96
CA LYS A 109 10.53 -17.44 -5.78
C LYS A 109 9.77 -18.49 -4.97
N LYS A 110 10.19 -18.74 -3.73
CA LYS A 110 9.53 -19.69 -2.83
C LYS A 110 8.14 -19.19 -2.42
N ASP A 111 8.03 -17.95 -1.92
CA ASP A 111 6.77 -17.34 -1.50
C ASP A 111 5.75 -17.34 -2.66
N ARG A 112 6.21 -17.07 -3.89
CA ARG A 112 5.39 -17.21 -5.10
C ARG A 112 4.94 -18.65 -5.34
N SER A 113 5.83 -19.65 -5.22
CA SER A 113 5.46 -21.06 -5.39
C SER A 113 4.43 -21.52 -4.36
N ASP A 114 4.59 -21.09 -3.10
CA ASP A 114 3.67 -21.39 -2.00
C ASP A 114 2.30 -20.67 -2.21
N LEU A 115 2.28 -19.51 -2.87
CA LEU A 115 1.05 -18.80 -3.27
C LEU A 115 0.37 -19.42 -4.50
N ASP A 116 1.13 -19.76 -5.54
CA ASP A 116 0.62 -20.43 -6.75
C ASP A 116 -0.03 -21.79 -6.39
N ALA A 117 0.54 -22.53 -5.42
CA ALA A 117 -0.06 -23.74 -4.87
C ALA A 117 -1.38 -23.49 -4.11
N GLN A 118 -1.45 -22.43 -3.29
CA GLN A 118 -2.69 -22.04 -2.60
C GLN A 118 -3.79 -21.62 -3.58
N LEU A 119 -3.44 -20.93 -4.67
CA LEU A 119 -4.39 -20.56 -5.72
C LEU A 119 -4.96 -21.80 -6.43
N GLN A 120 -4.14 -22.79 -6.77
CA GLN A 120 -4.62 -24.05 -7.35
C GLN A 120 -5.57 -24.82 -6.42
N LEU A 121 -5.29 -24.82 -5.11
CA LEU A 121 -6.20 -25.42 -4.12
C LEU A 121 -7.54 -24.69 -4.07
N ARG A 122 -7.55 -23.35 -4.02
CA ARG A 122 -8.78 -22.54 -3.99
C ARG A 122 -9.60 -22.65 -5.27
N LEU A 123 -8.96 -22.77 -6.44
CA LEU A 123 -9.67 -23.05 -7.70
C LEU A 123 -10.35 -24.42 -7.65
N SER A 124 -9.66 -25.44 -7.14
CA SER A 124 -10.21 -26.80 -6.97
C SER A 124 -11.41 -26.84 -6.00
N GLU A 125 -11.35 -26.08 -4.89
CA GLU A 125 -12.49 -25.90 -3.98
C GLU A 125 -13.68 -25.18 -4.64
N LEU A 126 -13.39 -24.20 -5.51
CA LEU A 126 -14.41 -23.41 -6.21
C LEU A 126 -15.12 -24.28 -7.27
N ASP A 127 -14.39 -25.03 -8.08
CA ASP A 127 -14.96 -25.99 -9.04
C ASP A 127 -15.82 -27.05 -8.34
N HIS A 128 -15.36 -27.57 -7.20
CA HIS A 128 -16.15 -28.52 -6.40
C HIS A 128 -17.50 -27.91 -5.95
N LYS A 129 -17.47 -26.70 -5.38
CA LYS A 129 -18.69 -25.98 -4.96
C LYS A 129 -19.60 -25.61 -6.13
N THR A 130 -19.03 -25.22 -7.28
CA THR A 130 -19.80 -24.95 -8.50
C THR A 130 -20.53 -26.19 -9.01
N ASN A 131 -19.92 -27.37 -8.89
CA ASN A 131 -20.57 -28.63 -9.24
C ASN A 131 -21.60 -29.09 -8.20
N GLU A 132 -21.36 -28.82 -6.90
CA GLU A 132 -22.36 -29.03 -5.86
C GLU A 132 -23.60 -28.14 -6.04
N ILE A 133 -23.43 -26.86 -6.36
CA ILE A 133 -24.54 -25.93 -6.67
C ILE A 133 -25.37 -26.46 -7.84
N LYS A 134 -24.73 -26.84 -8.97
CA LYS A 134 -25.43 -27.42 -10.13
C LYS A 134 -26.22 -28.69 -9.78
N ARG A 135 -25.68 -29.55 -8.90
CA ARG A 135 -26.39 -30.74 -8.40
C ARG A 135 -27.63 -30.34 -7.60
N LEU A 136 -27.48 -29.41 -6.66
CA LEU A 136 -28.59 -28.92 -5.83
C LEU A 136 -29.67 -28.21 -6.68
N GLU A 137 -29.28 -27.45 -7.70
CA GLU A 137 -30.22 -26.84 -8.66
C GLU A 137 -31.01 -27.92 -9.42
N ALA A 138 -30.35 -28.98 -9.90
CA ALA A 138 -31.00 -30.10 -10.57
C ALA A 138 -31.91 -30.93 -9.65
N GLU A 139 -31.60 -31.01 -8.35
CA GLU A 139 -32.46 -31.64 -7.32
C GLU A 139 -33.67 -30.77 -6.94
N LEU A 140 -33.59 -29.44 -7.14
CA LEU A 140 -34.62 -28.47 -6.72
C LEU A 140 -35.70 -28.23 -7.79
N GLU A 141 -35.37 -28.37 -9.08
CA GLU A 141 -36.35 -28.28 -10.18
C GLU A 141 -37.50 -29.33 -10.14
N PRO A 142 -37.28 -30.64 -9.92
CA PRO A 142 -38.40 -31.58 -9.81
C PRO A 142 -39.32 -31.25 -8.61
N LEU A 143 -38.76 -30.79 -7.49
CA LEU A 143 -39.53 -30.33 -6.32
C LEU A 143 -40.37 -29.08 -6.63
N ARG A 144 -39.87 -28.15 -7.46
CA ARG A 144 -40.65 -27.01 -7.97
C ARG A 144 -41.80 -27.48 -8.87
N HIS A 145 -41.58 -28.50 -9.70
CA HIS A 145 -42.61 -29.06 -10.56
C HIS A 145 -43.72 -29.74 -9.74
N GLU A 146 -43.36 -30.60 -8.78
CA GLU A 146 -44.30 -31.28 -7.88
C GLU A 146 -45.10 -30.28 -7.01
N LEU A 147 -44.45 -29.24 -6.49
CA LEU A 147 -45.12 -28.15 -5.76
C LEU A 147 -46.12 -27.40 -6.67
N THR A 148 -45.77 -27.17 -7.93
CA THR A 148 -46.67 -26.51 -8.89
C THR A 148 -47.86 -27.40 -9.25
N GLU A 149 -47.64 -28.70 -9.46
CA GLU A 149 -48.69 -29.66 -9.78
C GLU A 149 -49.66 -29.86 -8.60
N THR A 150 -49.15 -29.94 -7.36
CA THR A 150 -49.97 -30.04 -6.15
C THR A 150 -50.76 -28.77 -5.87
N LEU A 151 -50.20 -27.58 -6.13
CA LEU A 151 -50.94 -26.31 -6.08
C LEU A 151 -52.07 -26.25 -7.12
N LEU A 152 -51.86 -26.76 -8.34
CA LEU A 152 -52.92 -26.87 -9.35
C LEU A 152 -54.01 -27.85 -8.91
N LYS A 153 -53.65 -29.04 -8.41
CA LYS A 153 -54.60 -30.04 -7.88
C LYS A 153 -55.46 -29.46 -6.74
N MET A 154 -54.84 -28.77 -5.78
CA MET A 154 -55.55 -28.09 -4.68
C MET A 154 -56.49 -26.97 -5.19
N LYS A 155 -56.10 -26.23 -6.23
CA LYS A 155 -56.99 -25.24 -6.85
C LYS A 155 -58.22 -25.88 -7.48
N HIS A 156 -58.05 -26.94 -8.26
CA HIS A 156 -59.17 -27.68 -8.86
C HIS A 156 -60.12 -28.25 -7.81
N ALA A 157 -59.59 -28.91 -6.78
CA ALA A 157 -60.41 -29.43 -5.67
C ALA A 157 -61.21 -28.33 -4.94
N LYS A 158 -60.65 -27.11 -4.82
CA LYS A 158 -61.34 -25.96 -4.22
C LYS A 158 -62.42 -25.37 -5.12
N ASP A 159 -62.21 -25.35 -6.44
CA ASP A 159 -63.24 -24.94 -7.40
C ASP A 159 -64.38 -25.98 -7.46
N GLU A 160 -64.08 -27.28 -7.35
CA GLU A 160 -65.06 -28.36 -7.19
C GLU A 160 -65.84 -28.26 -5.87
N GLU A 161 -65.16 -28.00 -4.75
CA GLU A 161 -65.81 -27.77 -3.44
C GLU A 161 -66.83 -26.62 -3.54
N LYS A 162 -66.47 -25.52 -4.19
CA LYS A 162 -67.34 -24.37 -4.41
C LYS A 162 -68.57 -24.72 -5.26
N ILE A 163 -68.41 -25.56 -6.29
CA ILE A 163 -69.52 -26.08 -7.10
C ILE A 163 -70.44 -26.97 -6.23
N ALA A 164 -69.87 -27.85 -5.41
CA ALA A 164 -70.64 -28.70 -4.51
C ALA A 164 -71.40 -27.89 -3.44
N GLN A 165 -70.80 -26.85 -2.88
CA GLN A 165 -71.46 -25.91 -1.95
C GLN A 165 -72.64 -25.17 -2.62
N ASN A 166 -72.46 -24.69 -3.85
CA ASN A 166 -73.53 -24.05 -4.62
C ASN A 166 -74.69 -25.02 -4.91
N ASN A 167 -74.39 -26.25 -5.33
CA ASN A 167 -75.39 -27.28 -5.60
C ASN A 167 -76.14 -27.67 -4.31
N LEU A 168 -75.45 -27.77 -3.17
CA LEU A 168 -76.06 -28.01 -1.86
C LEU A 168 -76.98 -26.86 -1.43
N PHE A 169 -76.66 -25.61 -1.78
CA PHE A 169 -77.52 -24.46 -1.53
C PHE A 169 -78.80 -24.51 -2.38
N ALA A 170 -78.69 -24.87 -3.66
CA ALA A 170 -79.85 -25.07 -4.54
C ALA A 170 -80.79 -26.17 -4.00
N VAL A 171 -80.25 -27.36 -3.69
CA VAL A 171 -81.04 -28.48 -3.13
C VAL A 171 -81.72 -28.11 -1.81
N LYS A 172 -81.09 -27.29 -0.95
CA LYS A 172 -81.72 -26.75 0.27
C LYS A 172 -82.87 -25.79 -0.03
N SER A 173 -82.76 -24.98 -1.08
CA SER A 173 -83.83 -24.10 -1.54
C SER A 173 -85.03 -24.90 -2.08
N ASP A 174 -84.77 -25.88 -2.96
CA ASP A 174 -85.81 -26.73 -3.55
C ASP A 174 -86.55 -27.56 -2.48
N LEU A 175 -85.80 -28.08 -1.49
CA LEU A 175 -86.38 -28.79 -0.35
C LEU A 175 -87.24 -27.87 0.53
N ALA A 176 -86.84 -26.61 0.74
CA ALA A 176 -87.63 -25.64 1.48
C ALA A 176 -88.94 -25.30 0.75
N GLU A 177 -88.88 -25.09 -0.57
CA GLU A 177 -90.05 -24.85 -1.41
C GLU A 177 -91.00 -26.07 -1.43
N TYR A 178 -90.46 -27.29 -1.52
CA TYR A 178 -91.23 -28.53 -1.40
C TYR A 178 -91.92 -28.66 -0.03
N ILE A 179 -91.22 -28.36 1.07
CA ILE A 179 -91.80 -28.36 2.42
C ILE A 179 -92.93 -27.32 2.52
N GLU A 180 -92.79 -26.14 1.89
CA GLU A 180 -93.86 -25.13 1.88
C GLU A 180 -95.07 -25.59 1.05
N LYS A 181 -94.85 -26.17 -0.13
CA LYS A 181 -95.91 -26.79 -0.96
C LYS A 181 -96.65 -27.90 -0.19
N THR A 182 -95.92 -28.78 0.49
CA THR A 182 -96.51 -29.86 1.31
C THR A 182 -97.28 -29.29 2.51
N LYS A 183 -96.78 -28.26 3.21
CA LYS A 183 -97.54 -27.56 4.26
C LYS A 183 -98.86 -26.99 3.75
N LYS A 184 -98.84 -26.31 2.59
CA LYS A 184 -100.06 -25.78 1.95
C LYS A 184 -101.04 -26.90 1.58
N ALA A 185 -100.55 -28.00 0.99
CA ALA A 185 -101.38 -29.15 0.64
C ALA A 185 -102.01 -29.83 1.88
N VAL A 186 -101.26 -29.99 2.98
CA VAL A 186 -101.79 -30.52 4.25
C VAL A 186 -102.83 -29.58 4.86
N ILE A 187 -102.61 -28.26 4.84
CA ILE A 187 -103.61 -27.28 5.31
C ILE A 187 -104.91 -27.38 4.49
N ILE A 188 -104.81 -27.51 3.15
CA ILE A 188 -105.97 -27.70 2.27
C ILE A 188 -106.68 -29.03 2.58
N ALA A 189 -105.96 -30.13 2.76
CA ALA A 189 -106.54 -31.43 3.11
C ALA A 189 -107.26 -31.38 4.47
N CYS A 190 -106.64 -30.77 5.49
CA CYS A 190 -107.28 -30.52 6.79
C CYS A 190 -108.53 -29.65 6.66
N ALA A 191 -108.52 -28.60 5.83
CA ALA A 191 -109.69 -27.77 5.58
C ALA A 191 -110.83 -28.55 4.91
N VAL A 192 -110.54 -29.40 3.92
CA VAL A 192 -111.53 -30.28 3.28
C VAL A 192 -112.13 -31.29 4.27
N VAL A 193 -111.30 -31.89 5.13
CA VAL A 193 -111.78 -32.80 6.20
C VAL A 193 -112.64 -32.05 7.22
N LEU A 194 -112.24 -30.85 7.65
CA LEU A 194 -113.03 -30.01 8.55
C LEU A 194 -114.36 -29.57 7.93
N ILE A 195 -114.39 -29.25 6.63
CA ILE A 195 -115.63 -28.94 5.89
C ILE A 195 -116.53 -30.18 5.83
N ALA A 196 -115.99 -31.38 5.56
CA ALA A 196 -116.76 -32.61 5.54
C ALA A 196 -117.33 -32.96 6.93
N ILE A 197 -116.55 -32.79 8.00
CA ILE A 197 -117.01 -32.94 9.39
C ILE A 197 -118.10 -31.90 9.72
N ALA A 198 -117.92 -30.64 9.33
CA ALA A 198 -118.92 -29.59 9.53
C ALA A 198 -120.23 -29.90 8.79
N PHE A 199 -120.16 -30.37 7.54
CA PHE A 199 -121.31 -30.86 6.78
C PHE A 199 -122.01 -32.04 7.47
N PHE A 200 -121.24 -33.00 7.98
CA PHE A 200 -121.77 -34.15 8.71
C PHE A 200 -122.47 -33.73 10.02
N ILE A 201 -121.94 -32.74 10.73
CA ILE A 201 -122.57 -32.17 11.94
C ILE A 201 -123.86 -31.42 11.56
N LEU A 202 -123.82 -30.55 10.52
CA LEU A 202 -124.98 -29.81 10.01
C LEU A 202 -126.11 -30.71 9.49
N TYR A 203 -125.78 -31.89 8.95
CA TYR A 203 -126.78 -32.86 8.48
C TYR A 203 -127.42 -33.70 9.61
N ASN A 204 -126.86 -33.71 10.82
CA ASN A 204 -127.25 -34.66 11.89
C ASN A 204 -127.69 -33.99 13.21
N LEU A 205 -127.67 -32.64 13.33
CA LEU A 205 -128.12 -31.96 14.55
C LEU A 205 -129.46 -31.21 14.36
N PRO A 206 -130.47 -31.45 15.22
CA PRO A 206 -131.73 -30.70 15.20
C PRO A 206 -131.61 -29.33 15.89
N ASP A 207 -132.43 -28.37 15.45
CA ASP A 207 -132.47 -26.98 15.94
C ASP A 207 -132.56 -26.83 17.46
N LYS A 208 -131.57 -26.15 18.06
CA LYS A 208 -131.69 -25.41 19.34
C LYS A 208 -130.83 -24.14 19.30
N SER A 209 -131.28 -23.10 20.01
CA SER A 209 -130.78 -21.73 20.00
C SER A 209 -130.39 -21.23 21.41
N ILE A 210 -130.01 -19.94 21.54
CA ILE A 210 -129.67 -19.23 22.80
C ILE A 210 -128.21 -19.58 23.27
N GLU A 211 -127.36 -18.76 23.90
CA GLU A 211 -127.49 -17.53 24.72
C GLU A 211 -126.34 -16.48 24.55
N GLN A 212 -126.20 -15.49 25.46
CA GLN A 212 -125.25 -14.37 25.40
C GLN A 212 -124.25 -14.28 26.59
N ARG A 213 -123.00 -13.86 26.33
CA ARG A 213 -122.06 -13.13 27.25
C ARG A 213 -121.63 -13.90 28.55
N PRO A 214 -120.77 -13.35 29.46
CA PRO A 214 -119.80 -12.22 29.38
C PRO A 214 -118.33 -12.55 29.78
N ALA A 215 -117.47 -11.52 29.64
CA ALA A 215 -116.12 -11.25 30.17
C ALA A 215 -115.40 -12.13 31.24
N GLY A 216 -114.06 -12.26 31.09
CA GLY A 216 -113.13 -12.69 32.14
C GLY A 216 -111.61 -12.48 31.83
N LYS A 217 -110.86 -11.93 32.80
CA LYS A 217 -109.37 -11.94 32.99
C LYS A 217 -109.11 -12.62 34.38
N PRO A 218 -107.89 -13.07 34.82
CA PRO A 218 -106.56 -12.46 34.59
C PRO A 218 -105.26 -13.35 34.69
N VAL A 219 -104.08 -12.70 34.52
CA VAL A 219 -102.80 -12.84 35.29
C VAL A 219 -101.89 -14.12 35.31
N SER A 220 -100.63 -13.92 34.87
CA SER A 220 -99.35 -14.64 35.21
C SER A 220 -99.21 -16.15 34.90
N LYS A 221 -98.02 -16.78 34.86
CA LYS A 221 -96.58 -16.39 35.03
C LYS A 221 -95.76 -17.05 33.86
N ALA A 222 -94.44 -17.33 33.79
CA ALA A 222 -93.25 -17.32 34.66
C ALA A 222 -91.92 -17.18 33.85
N ASP A 223 -90.82 -16.89 34.56
CA ASP A 223 -89.45 -17.49 34.56
C ASP A 223 -88.95 -18.30 33.33
N ASN A 224 -87.67 -18.28 32.92
CA ASN A 224 -86.42 -17.99 33.65
C ASN A 224 -85.26 -17.49 32.71
N GLU A 225 -84.24 -16.84 33.29
CA GLU A 225 -82.78 -16.84 32.92
C GLU A 225 -82.28 -16.57 31.46
N ALA A 226 -81.10 -16.01 31.18
CA ALA A 226 -80.14 -15.21 31.97
C ALA A 226 -79.18 -14.44 31.03
N LYS A 227 -78.50 -13.40 31.55
CA LYS A 227 -77.29 -12.74 30.97
C LYS A 227 -76.02 -13.36 31.62
N PRO A 228 -74.83 -13.33 31.00
CA PRO A 228 -74.07 -12.09 30.69
C PRO A 228 -73.58 -12.06 29.22
N ASP A 229 -73.04 -10.99 28.62
CA ASP A 229 -72.11 -9.91 29.05
C ASP A 229 -70.65 -10.33 29.31
N GLU A 230 -69.74 -9.48 28.82
CA GLU A 230 -68.26 -9.49 29.01
C GLU A 230 -67.51 -10.74 28.47
N SER A 231 -66.26 -10.64 28.01
CA SER A 231 -65.28 -9.57 28.15
C SER A 231 -64.52 -9.23 26.86
N GLY A 232 -64.28 -7.94 26.63
CA GLY A 232 -63.14 -7.47 25.83
C GLY A 232 -61.97 -7.09 26.73
N ARG A 233 -60.93 -6.46 26.15
CA ARG A 233 -59.63 -6.08 26.78
C ARG A 233 -58.65 -7.25 26.92
N ASN A 234 -57.32 -7.07 26.82
CA ASN A 234 -56.55 -5.89 26.39
C ASN A 234 -55.14 -6.29 25.89
N LEU A 235 -54.41 -5.26 25.41
CA LEU A 235 -52.95 -5.12 25.29
C LEU A 235 -52.07 -6.26 25.86
N LEU A 236 -51.17 -6.77 25.02
CA LEU A 236 -49.74 -6.41 25.18
C LEU A 236 -49.32 -5.74 23.86
N ASP A 237 -48.85 -4.49 23.87
CA ASP A 237 -47.58 -4.00 24.42
C ASP A 237 -46.36 -4.69 23.81
N ALA A 238 -45.88 -4.10 22.71
CA ALA A 238 -44.47 -4.17 22.36
C ALA A 238 -43.70 -3.10 23.17
N PRO A 239 -42.54 -3.45 23.74
CA PRO A 239 -41.46 -2.50 23.90
C PRO A 239 -40.28 -2.86 22.98
N MET A 240 -39.58 -1.83 22.50
CA MET A 240 -38.33 -2.02 21.76
C MET A 240 -37.14 -2.31 22.68
N SER A 241 -36.11 -2.87 22.04
CA SER A 241 -34.69 -2.46 22.19
C SER A 241 -33.78 -3.21 23.17
N LYS A 242 -32.49 -3.12 22.82
CA LYS A 242 -31.27 -3.33 23.61
C LYS A 242 -30.99 -4.80 24.00
N SER A 243 -30.00 -5.48 23.41
CA SER A 243 -28.56 -5.19 23.25
C SER A 243 -27.72 -5.51 24.50
N ALA A 244 -27.10 -6.69 24.46
CA ALA A 244 -25.86 -7.07 25.13
C ALA A 244 -25.19 -8.07 24.15
N GLN A 245 -24.00 -7.81 23.63
CA GLN A 245 -22.70 -8.18 24.24
C GLN A 245 -22.53 -9.71 24.46
N GLN A 246 -21.36 -10.31 24.28
CA GLN A 246 -20.08 -9.90 23.67
C GLN A 246 -19.17 -11.13 23.75
N LYS A 247 -18.97 -11.89 22.66
CA LYS A 247 -18.00 -13.00 22.67
C LYS A 247 -16.75 -12.60 21.91
N SER A 248 -15.89 -11.86 22.60
CA SER A 248 -14.53 -11.55 22.15
C SER A 248 -13.73 -12.85 21.98
N VAL A 249 -13.24 -13.10 20.77
CA VAL A 249 -12.19 -14.09 20.49
C VAL A 249 -10.98 -13.32 19.96
N ALA A 250 -9.78 -13.86 20.22
CA ALA A 250 -8.51 -13.16 20.07
C ALA A 250 -8.34 -12.46 18.71
N GLY A 251 -7.75 -11.27 18.75
CA GLY A 251 -7.66 -10.39 17.59
C GLY A 251 -6.65 -10.87 16.54
N ASN A 252 -7.03 -10.68 15.28
CA ASN A 252 -6.05 -10.38 14.24
C ASN A 252 -5.69 -8.90 14.36
N VAL A 253 -4.42 -8.60 14.61
CA VAL A 253 -3.89 -7.26 14.38
C VAL A 253 -3.88 -7.07 12.87
N SER A 254 -4.81 -6.26 12.34
CA SER A 254 -4.85 -6.00 10.91
C SER A 254 -3.53 -5.37 10.48
N ALA A 255 -2.95 -5.90 9.41
CA ALA A 255 -1.63 -5.48 8.95
C ALA A 255 -1.66 -3.99 8.55
N ALA A 256 -0.56 -3.28 8.83
CA ALA A 256 -0.29 -2.01 8.15
C ALA A 256 -0.15 -2.23 6.63
N TRP A 257 0.12 -1.18 5.85
CA TRP A 257 0.56 -1.33 4.45
C TRP A 257 1.97 -1.96 4.40
N HIS A 258 2.02 -3.27 4.61
CA HIS A 258 3.19 -4.14 4.57
C HIS A 258 3.23 -4.84 3.22
N GLY A 259 3.91 -4.23 2.24
CA GLY A 259 3.99 -4.78 0.89
C GLY A 259 4.84 -3.92 -0.04
N THR A 260 4.70 -4.16 -1.34
CA THR A 260 5.23 -3.27 -2.38
C THR A 260 4.64 -1.86 -2.26
N PRO A 261 5.40 -0.79 -2.60
CA PRO A 261 4.87 0.57 -2.61
C PRO A 261 3.56 0.65 -3.39
N TYR A 262 2.53 1.26 -2.80
CA TYR A 262 1.32 1.57 -3.58
C TYR A 262 1.69 2.67 -4.58
N ALA A 263 1.51 2.38 -5.87
CA ALA A 263 1.82 3.27 -6.97
C ALA A 263 0.56 3.52 -7.81
N LEU A 264 0.07 4.76 -7.82
CA LEU A 264 -0.94 5.21 -8.77
C LEU A 264 -0.26 6.06 -9.83
N ASP A 265 -0.37 5.66 -11.09
CA ASP A 265 0.24 6.33 -12.24
C ASP A 265 -0.87 6.63 -13.27
N ILE A 266 -1.35 7.87 -13.28
CA ILE A 266 -2.40 8.34 -14.20
C ILE A 266 -1.81 9.46 -15.05
N GLU A 267 -1.26 9.05 -16.21
CA GLU A 267 -0.65 9.85 -17.28
C GLU A 267 0.46 10.83 -16.83
N GLU A 268 0.12 11.81 -16.00
CA GLU A 268 0.96 12.94 -15.61
C GLU A 268 0.98 13.18 -14.08
N LEU A 269 0.22 12.38 -13.31
CA LEU A 269 0.23 12.32 -11.85
C LEU A 269 0.70 10.94 -11.38
N LYS A 270 1.80 10.89 -10.63
CA LYS A 270 2.32 9.70 -9.96
C LYS A 270 2.28 9.87 -8.45
N ILE A 271 1.67 8.93 -7.74
CA ILE A 271 1.58 8.92 -6.26
C ILE A 271 2.13 7.60 -5.77
N PHE A 272 3.18 7.68 -4.94
CA PHE A 272 3.78 6.54 -4.26
C PHE A 272 3.54 6.66 -2.76
N VAL A 273 3.19 5.55 -2.10
CA VAL A 273 3.17 5.47 -0.63
C VAL A 273 4.05 4.31 -0.18
N VAL A 274 5.08 4.64 0.60
CA VAL A 274 6.10 3.71 1.09
C VAL A 274 6.05 3.65 2.62
N LEU A 275 5.95 2.47 3.21
CA LEU A 275 6.14 2.28 4.65
C LEU A 275 7.64 2.47 4.99
N LEU A 276 7.94 3.46 5.83
CA LEU A 276 9.30 3.80 6.24
C LEU A 276 9.85 2.78 7.24
N LYS A 277 11.06 2.31 7.01
CA LYS A 277 11.79 1.43 7.94
C LYS A 277 12.52 2.23 9.04
N SER A 278 12.91 1.55 10.12
CA SER A 278 13.60 2.18 11.26
C SER A 278 14.91 2.86 10.88
N ASP A 279 15.60 2.35 9.85
CA ASP A 279 16.84 2.93 9.33
C ASP A 279 16.59 4.12 8.39
N GLU A 280 15.39 4.28 7.82
CA GLU A 280 14.98 5.49 7.10
C GLU A 280 14.47 6.57 8.06
N LEU A 281 13.80 6.18 9.15
CA LEU A 281 13.28 7.09 10.17
C LEU A 281 14.40 7.88 10.86
N SER A 282 15.56 7.27 11.09
CA SER A 282 16.75 7.97 11.62
C SER A 282 17.35 9.00 10.65
N LYS A 283 16.95 8.99 9.37
CA LYS A 283 17.37 9.99 8.35
C LYS A 283 16.42 11.20 8.29
N LEU A 284 15.28 11.19 9.00
CA LEU A 284 14.30 12.28 9.01
C LEU A 284 14.55 13.22 10.20
N PRO A 285 15.09 14.45 9.99
CA PRO A 285 15.47 15.33 11.10
C PRO A 285 14.28 15.78 11.97
N ALA A 286 13.07 15.80 11.40
CA ALA A 286 11.83 16.13 12.12
C ALA A 286 11.36 15.07 13.14
N LEU A 287 11.98 13.88 13.17
CA LEU A 287 11.65 12.80 14.12
C LEU A 287 12.75 12.53 15.16
N ALA A 288 13.90 13.19 15.06
CA ALA A 288 15.02 13.05 15.98
C ALA A 288 14.68 13.63 17.38
N GLY A 289 14.14 12.78 18.27
CA GLY A 289 13.89 13.12 19.67
C GLY A 289 12.50 12.76 20.21
N GLN A 290 11.56 12.29 19.38
CA GLN A 290 10.25 11.84 19.87
C GLN A 290 10.22 10.32 20.11
N GLY A 291 10.19 9.91 21.37
CA GLY A 291 10.03 8.51 21.80
C GLY A 291 8.62 7.94 21.59
N GLN A 292 8.02 8.15 20.41
CA GLN A 292 6.66 7.72 20.06
C GLN A 292 6.60 6.64 18.98
N ASN A 293 7.76 6.15 18.49
CA ASN A 293 7.86 5.17 17.40
C ASN A 293 7.09 3.85 17.66
N ASP A 294 6.84 3.52 18.92
CA ASP A 294 6.09 2.32 19.28
C ASP A 294 4.58 2.44 19.00
N LEU A 295 4.03 3.65 18.88
CA LEU A 295 2.60 3.91 18.69
C LEU A 295 2.19 4.21 17.23
N TYR A 296 3.16 4.43 16.33
CA TYR A 296 2.89 4.86 14.95
C TYR A 296 3.57 3.97 13.90
N HIS A 297 2.90 3.77 12.77
CA HIS A 297 3.53 3.52 11.47
C HIS A 297 3.87 4.85 10.82
N PHE A 298 4.93 4.87 10.01
CA PHE A 298 5.36 6.06 9.29
C PHE A 298 5.38 5.76 7.79
N TYR A 299 4.82 6.68 7.01
CA TYR A 299 4.74 6.56 5.56
C TYR A 299 5.45 7.73 4.90
N ARG A 300 6.18 7.47 3.83
CA ARG A 300 6.63 8.49 2.88
C ARG A 300 5.65 8.50 1.72
N VAL A 301 4.87 9.58 1.64
CA VAL A 301 3.98 9.85 0.51
C VAL A 301 4.75 10.71 -0.48
N GLU A 302 5.05 10.18 -1.65
CA GLU A 302 5.73 10.90 -2.73
C GLU A 302 4.72 11.21 -3.85
N ILE A 303 4.58 12.48 -4.22
CA ILE A 303 3.65 12.94 -5.25
C ILE A 303 4.46 13.64 -6.33
N SER A 304 4.40 13.16 -7.57
CA SER A 304 4.99 13.82 -8.73
C SER A 304 3.87 14.22 -9.70
N ALA A 305 3.76 15.52 -9.99
CA ALA A 305 2.74 16.08 -10.86
C ALA A 305 3.31 17.25 -11.69
N LYS A 306 2.70 17.62 -12.81
CA LYS A 306 3.09 18.86 -13.52
C LYS A 306 2.74 20.09 -12.68
N LYS A 307 3.62 21.10 -12.73
CA LYS A 307 3.44 22.40 -12.04
C LYS A 307 2.18 23.18 -12.47
N SER A 308 1.59 22.87 -13.62
CA SER A 308 0.29 23.40 -14.08
C SER A 308 -0.90 22.88 -13.31
N ASP A 309 -0.77 21.69 -12.71
CA ASP A 309 -1.89 20.90 -12.20
C ASP A 309 -1.91 20.91 -10.66
N VAL A 310 -1.00 21.67 -10.07
CA VAL A 310 -0.82 21.85 -8.62
C VAL A 310 -0.96 23.33 -8.25
N SER A 311 -1.85 23.60 -7.30
CA SER A 311 -2.22 24.94 -6.86
C SER A 311 -1.13 25.54 -5.96
N GLU A 312 -1.02 26.87 -5.98
CA GLU A 312 -0.17 27.58 -5.01
C GLU A 312 -0.56 27.32 -3.55
N GLU A 313 -1.83 26.99 -3.29
CA GLU A 313 -2.32 26.62 -1.97
C GLU A 313 -1.74 25.27 -1.53
N PHE A 314 -1.81 24.25 -2.38
CA PHE A 314 -1.20 22.95 -2.13
C PHE A 314 0.33 23.00 -2.06
N LEU A 315 0.97 23.85 -2.88
CA LEU A 315 2.41 24.11 -2.81
C LEU A 315 2.85 24.72 -1.47
N LYS A 316 1.99 25.50 -0.80
CA LYS A 316 2.26 26.14 0.50
C LYS A 316 1.84 25.28 1.68
N SER A 317 0.78 24.48 1.54
CA SER A 317 0.28 23.57 2.57
C SER A 317 -0.41 22.35 1.92
N PRO A 318 0.34 21.27 1.63
CA PRO A 318 -0.23 20.08 1.02
C PRO A 318 -1.08 19.31 2.06
N SER A 319 -2.40 19.35 1.92
CA SER A 319 -3.31 18.51 2.70
C SER A 319 -3.26 17.07 2.20
N ILE A 320 -3.01 16.14 3.11
CA ILE A 320 -2.99 14.69 2.87
C ILE A 320 -3.67 14.03 4.06
N ASP A 321 -4.86 13.45 3.89
CA ASP A 321 -5.57 12.69 4.92
C ASP A 321 -5.45 11.18 4.64
N PHE A 322 -5.44 10.33 5.67
CA PHE A 322 -5.69 8.89 5.48
C PHE A 322 -7.15 8.55 5.81
N ILE A 323 -7.69 7.52 5.15
CA ILE A 323 -9.04 6.99 5.37
C ILE A 323 -8.94 5.58 5.94
N GLY A 324 -9.70 5.26 6.98
CA GLY A 324 -9.87 3.88 7.46
C GLY A 324 -10.93 3.12 6.66
N GLU A 325 -10.98 1.80 6.80
CA GLU A 325 -11.99 0.90 6.18
C GLU A 325 -13.43 1.40 6.41
N ASN A 326 -13.71 1.94 7.60
CA ASN A 326 -14.99 2.52 8.01
C ASN A 326 -15.30 3.91 7.42
N ASN A 327 -14.57 4.34 6.38
CA ASN A 327 -14.60 5.67 5.76
C ASN A 327 -14.33 6.87 6.69
N ARG A 328 -13.88 6.66 7.94
CA ARG A 328 -13.44 7.77 8.80
C ARG A 328 -12.11 8.31 8.28
N ARG A 329 -12.04 9.63 8.07
CA ARG A 329 -10.77 10.34 7.85
C ARG A 329 -10.01 10.48 9.17
N THR A 330 -8.68 10.48 9.09
CA THR A 330 -7.84 11.09 10.12
C THR A 330 -8.08 12.59 10.14
N GLN A 331 -8.71 13.15 11.18
CA GLN A 331 -8.77 14.60 11.36
C GLN A 331 -7.51 15.09 12.08
N GLN A 332 -6.92 16.18 11.60
CA GLN A 332 -5.65 16.72 12.10
C GLN A 332 -5.73 17.20 13.57
N SER A 333 -6.93 17.41 14.09
CA SER A 333 -7.24 17.85 15.46
C SER A 333 -7.53 16.73 16.46
N ASP A 334 -7.88 15.53 16.01
CA ASP A 334 -8.42 14.50 16.91
C ASP A 334 -7.28 13.74 17.60
N SER A 335 -7.24 13.85 18.93
CA SER A 335 -6.16 13.37 19.82
C SER A 335 -5.90 11.86 19.80
N GLY A 336 -6.68 11.09 19.04
CA GLY A 336 -6.54 9.65 18.83
C GLY A 336 -6.17 9.22 17.41
N SER A 337 -5.94 10.13 16.45
CA SER A 337 -5.63 9.77 15.05
C SER A 337 -4.78 10.84 14.33
N VAL A 338 -3.91 11.52 15.09
CA VAL A 338 -3.12 12.67 14.64
C VAL A 338 -2.21 12.32 13.46
N LEU A 339 -2.61 12.81 12.29
CA LEU A 339 -1.80 12.84 11.09
C LEU A 339 -0.77 13.98 11.20
N ARG A 340 0.52 13.62 11.30
CA ARG A 340 1.61 14.60 11.39
C ARG A 340 2.38 14.68 10.08
N ILE A 341 2.13 15.73 9.31
CA ILE A 341 2.98 16.16 8.18
C ILE A 341 4.25 16.75 8.78
N LEU A 342 5.38 16.06 8.62
CA LEU A 342 6.61 16.39 9.34
C LEU A 342 7.42 17.52 8.68
N SER A 343 7.44 17.56 7.36
CA SER A 343 7.70 18.74 6.49
C SER A 343 7.59 18.25 5.04
N PRO A 344 6.88 18.94 4.14
CA PRO A 344 6.93 18.63 2.71
C PRO A 344 8.26 19.12 2.12
N SER A 345 9.08 18.22 1.56
CA SER A 345 10.20 18.63 0.71
C SER A 345 9.68 18.86 -0.72
N LEU A 346 10.16 19.92 -1.36
CA LEU A 346 9.78 20.32 -2.72
C LEU A 346 11.02 20.27 -3.61
N SER A 347 10.96 19.49 -4.69
CA SER A 347 11.97 19.52 -5.75
C SER A 347 11.31 19.77 -7.12
N GLU A 348 11.93 20.66 -7.91
CA GLU A 348 11.48 20.97 -9.27
C GLU A 348 12.32 20.17 -10.27
N GLY A 349 11.70 19.17 -10.88
CA GLY A 349 12.34 18.28 -11.84
C GLY A 349 12.49 18.90 -13.23
N GLN A 350 13.40 18.34 -14.03
CA GLN A 350 13.78 18.87 -15.36
C GLN A 350 12.59 19.08 -16.33
N ASN A 351 11.48 18.36 -16.14
CA ASN A 351 10.29 18.42 -17.00
C ASN A 351 9.15 19.31 -16.46
N ARG A 352 9.44 20.30 -15.60
CA ARG A 352 8.44 21.11 -14.86
C ARG A 352 7.49 20.26 -13.99
N THR A 353 7.95 19.08 -13.61
CA THR A 353 7.30 18.20 -12.64
C THR A 353 7.70 18.62 -11.24
N VAL A 354 6.72 18.86 -10.37
CA VAL A 354 6.92 19.11 -8.95
C VAL A 354 6.88 17.76 -8.24
N GLN A 355 7.96 17.40 -7.55
CA GLN A 355 7.95 16.27 -6.62
C GLN A 355 7.81 16.80 -5.18
N PHE A 356 6.81 16.29 -4.50
CA PHE A 356 6.63 16.41 -3.06
C PHE A 356 7.08 15.10 -2.40
N GLN A 357 7.80 15.17 -1.28
CA GLN A 357 7.87 14.06 -0.34
C GLN A 357 7.33 14.52 1.02
N CYS A 358 6.32 13.81 1.52
CA CYS A 358 5.67 14.09 2.80
C CYS A 358 5.83 12.86 3.72
N PRO A 359 6.63 12.96 4.79
CA PRO A 359 6.65 11.96 5.85
C PRO A 359 5.41 12.15 6.74
N VAL A 360 4.62 11.10 6.89
CA VAL A 360 3.33 11.08 7.60
C VAL A 360 3.35 10.00 8.69
N ALA A 361 2.99 10.38 9.92
CA ALA A 361 2.73 9.42 11.00
C ALA A 361 1.25 9.01 11.04
N VAL A 362 0.97 7.71 11.21
CA VAL A 362 -0.37 7.11 11.36
C VAL A 362 -0.32 6.11 12.53
N ARG A 363 -1.30 6.09 13.45
CA ARG A 363 -1.24 5.19 14.63
C ARG A 363 -1.40 3.71 14.25
N LYS A 364 -0.77 2.80 15.01
CA LYS A 364 -0.80 1.34 14.73
C LYS A 364 -2.16 0.66 14.95
N ASP A 365 -3.12 1.32 15.59
CA ASP A 365 -4.52 0.89 15.74
C ASP A 365 -5.45 1.47 14.67
N PHE A 366 -4.92 2.27 13.73
CA PHE A 366 -5.64 2.76 12.56
C PHE A 366 -5.18 1.97 11.32
N ASN A 367 -6.06 1.15 10.74
CA ASN A 367 -5.77 0.50 9.46
C ASN A 367 -6.21 1.40 8.29
N PRO A 368 -5.27 1.98 7.50
CA PRO A 368 -5.63 2.77 6.34
C PRO A 368 -6.17 1.89 5.20
N ALA A 369 -7.31 2.27 4.63
CA ALA A 369 -7.87 1.70 3.39
C ALA A 369 -7.76 2.69 2.19
N GLY A 370 -7.21 3.88 2.41
CA GLY A 370 -7.04 4.86 1.35
C GLY A 370 -6.37 6.15 1.82
N ILE A 371 -6.14 7.04 0.85
CA ILE A 371 -5.50 8.33 1.03
C ILE A 371 -6.32 9.40 0.29
N ILE A 372 -6.47 10.57 0.89
CA ILE A 372 -7.09 11.74 0.28
C ILE A 372 -6.01 12.78 0.14
N ILE A 373 -5.85 13.30 -1.07
CA ILE A 373 -4.95 14.41 -1.34
C ILE A 373 -5.83 15.65 -1.57
N GLY A 374 -5.58 16.68 -0.76
CA GLY A 374 -6.22 17.98 -0.80
C GLY A 374 -5.95 18.71 -2.13
N PRO A 375 -6.47 19.95 -2.29
CA PRO A 375 -6.80 20.50 -3.61
C PRO A 375 -5.59 20.79 -4.51
N LEU A 376 -5.11 19.75 -5.20
CA LEU A 376 -4.12 19.84 -6.28
C LEU A 376 -4.57 20.89 -7.31
N ASN A 377 -5.82 20.86 -7.78
CA ASN A 377 -6.38 21.97 -8.57
C ASN A 377 -7.86 22.20 -8.25
N LYS A 378 -8.15 22.63 -7.01
CA LYS A 378 -9.51 22.76 -6.42
C LYS A 378 -10.36 21.47 -6.42
N ARG A 379 -9.83 20.36 -6.94
CA ARG A 379 -10.37 19.01 -6.90
C ARG A 379 -9.69 18.23 -5.79
N ILE A 380 -10.48 17.58 -4.95
CA ILE A 380 -9.99 16.63 -3.93
C ILE A 380 -9.82 15.28 -4.61
N LEU A 381 -8.64 14.68 -4.51
CA LEU A 381 -8.38 13.34 -5.03
C LEU A 381 -8.55 12.33 -3.90
N LYS A 382 -9.68 11.60 -3.87
CA LYS A 382 -9.85 10.43 -3.00
C LYS A 382 -9.35 9.19 -3.73
N ILE A 383 -8.33 8.56 -3.18
CA ILE A 383 -7.85 7.24 -3.60
C ILE A 383 -8.27 6.25 -2.51
N GLN A 384 -9.06 5.26 -2.89
CA GLN A 384 -9.43 4.14 -2.01
C GLN A 384 -8.85 2.88 -2.64
N ILE A 385 -8.13 2.10 -1.84
CA ILE A 385 -7.64 0.78 -2.23
C ILE A 385 -8.79 -0.21 -1.93
N ALA A 386 -8.99 -1.16 -2.83
CA ALA A 386 -10.06 -2.16 -2.78
C ALA A 386 -9.55 -3.48 -2.17
#